data_AF-E4Y667-F1
#
_entry.id   AF-E4Y667-F1
#
_cell.length_a   1.000
_cell.length_b   1.000
_cell.length_c   1.000
_cell.angle_alpha   90.00
_cell.angle_beta   90.00
_cell.angle_gamma   90.00
#
_symmetry.space_group_name_H-M   'P 1'
#
loop_
_entity.id
_entity.type
_entity.pdbx_description
1 polymer ?
#
loop_
_entity_poly.entity_id
_entity_poly.type
_entity_poly.pdbx_seq_one_letter_code
_entity_poly.pdbx_strand_id
1 'polypeptide(L)'
;MHDGEKRTCTVYPILGNMVNVQLALNLLFEVFENKNSKHYHYVRTLPSKPNTIVAQKLEDVLPLKGSSIWMESEPLLIAVHRQYARLYQMIAQSPVAGFDNLRNGFTLSAYKWAVQIVQTRQNGYPGVNHMELNDLVLIPVLDLCNHAFDSTVRIAQTGDDKFTGLKLSLTPKKEDLKSGSELTLKYSPSCSSEFFLHLGFIPDEIPNDASRLKLSLPKSGSDWRIALLQLLPIQSPFKIGKEHVSHDLVNFIRVFHMSEELAKIKFQDMKTAQSVDLSLGDEESKVFDFLLLRLRLMIANVDRCLEKCPEESLSKKLLQNERTNFTEASDYIRTLIE
;
A
#
# COMPACT_ATOMS: atom_id res chain seq x y z
N MET A 1 -13.10 0.09 -20.14
CA MET A 1 -11.77 0.73 -20.23
C MET A 1 -10.78 0.03 -21.17
N HIS A 2 -11.06 -1.17 -21.69
CA HIS A 2 -10.10 -1.94 -22.51
C HIS A 2 -9.71 -1.28 -23.86
N ASP A 3 -10.57 -0.45 -24.47
CA ASP A 3 -10.27 0.25 -25.74
C ASP A 3 -9.24 1.39 -25.60
N GLY A 4 -9.11 2.01 -24.42
CA GLY A 4 -8.15 3.09 -24.15
C GLY A 4 -6.72 2.59 -23.89
N GLU A 5 -6.63 1.38 -23.33
CA GLU A 5 -5.40 0.66 -23.03
C GLU A 5 -4.60 0.36 -24.31
N LYS A 6 -5.30 -0.07 -25.38
CA LYS A 6 -4.67 -0.27 -26.70
C LYS A 6 -4.15 1.02 -27.33
N ARG A 7 -4.68 2.20 -26.97
CA ARG A 7 -4.26 3.51 -27.53
C ARG A 7 -3.02 4.08 -26.84
N THR A 8 -2.77 3.73 -25.59
CA THR A 8 -1.69 4.33 -24.76
C THR A 8 -0.46 3.43 -24.66
N CYS A 9 -0.64 2.10 -24.54
CA CYS A 9 0.46 1.15 -24.37
C CYS A 9 1.32 0.91 -25.63
N THR A 10 0.72 0.92 -26.82
CA THR A 10 1.45 0.72 -28.09
C THR A 10 2.33 1.91 -28.45
N VAL A 11 2.00 3.11 -27.96
CA VAL A 11 2.70 4.35 -28.33
C VAL A 11 3.79 4.72 -27.31
N TYR A 12 3.63 4.35 -26.03
CA TYR A 12 4.56 4.76 -24.97
C TYR A 12 4.97 3.60 -24.05
N PRO A 13 6.12 2.94 -24.33
CA PRO A 13 6.60 1.78 -23.58
C PRO A 13 6.77 2.01 -22.07
N ILE A 14 7.03 3.26 -21.65
CA ILE A 14 7.17 3.62 -20.23
C ILE A 14 5.87 3.38 -19.44
N LEU A 15 4.72 3.44 -20.11
CA LEU A 15 3.42 3.16 -19.50
C LEU A 15 3.17 1.67 -19.36
N GLY A 16 3.73 0.84 -20.26
CA GLY A 16 3.50 -0.62 -20.29
C GLY A 16 3.76 -1.33 -18.97
N ASN A 17 4.68 -0.82 -18.14
CA ASN A 17 5.02 -1.41 -16.84
C ASN A 17 4.33 -0.75 -15.63
N MET A 18 3.46 0.26 -15.85
CA MET A 18 2.80 1.02 -14.78
C MET A 18 1.27 1.01 -14.95
N VAL A 19 0.66 -0.14 -14.71
CA VAL A 19 -0.76 -0.40 -14.97
C VAL A 19 -1.69 0.57 -14.22
N ASN A 20 -1.35 0.93 -12.98
CA ASN A 20 -2.10 1.93 -12.21
C ASN A 20 -2.06 3.33 -12.84
N VAL A 21 -0.91 3.73 -13.41
CA VAL A 21 -0.76 5.00 -14.12
C VAL A 21 -1.52 4.97 -15.44
N GLN A 22 -1.49 3.85 -16.17
CA GLN A 22 -2.31 3.66 -17.36
C GLN A 22 -3.79 3.80 -17.04
N LEU A 23 -4.25 3.14 -15.98
CA LEU A 23 -5.65 3.20 -15.55
C LEU A 23 -6.06 4.64 -15.18
N ALA A 24 -5.20 5.39 -14.50
CA ALA A 24 -5.45 6.80 -14.18
C ALA A 24 -5.54 7.67 -15.44
N LEU A 25 -4.70 7.40 -16.45
CA LEU A 25 -4.76 8.11 -17.73
C LEU A 25 -6.02 7.75 -18.52
N ASN A 26 -6.38 6.46 -18.57
CA ASN A 26 -7.62 5.99 -19.20
C ASN A 26 -8.85 6.62 -18.54
N LEU A 27 -8.87 6.71 -17.22
CA LEU A 27 -9.93 7.42 -16.49
C LEU A 27 -10.04 8.88 -16.94
N LEU A 28 -8.91 9.59 -17.09
CA LEU A 28 -8.92 10.98 -17.58
C LEU A 28 -9.43 11.10 -19.01
N PHE A 29 -9.10 10.15 -19.89
CA PHE A 29 -9.70 10.12 -21.24
C PHE A 29 -11.22 10.08 -21.17
N GLU A 30 -11.78 9.15 -20.37
CA GLU A 30 -13.24 9.02 -20.23
C GLU A 30 -13.87 10.29 -19.60
N VAL A 31 -13.18 10.93 -18.67
CA VAL A 31 -13.60 12.22 -18.08
C VAL A 31 -13.68 13.32 -19.13
N PHE A 32 -12.64 13.47 -19.96
CA PHE A 32 -12.55 14.54 -20.95
C PHE A 32 -13.39 14.28 -22.21
N GLU A 33 -13.71 13.02 -22.52
CA GLU A 33 -14.72 12.67 -23.54
C GLU A 33 -16.15 13.02 -23.10
N ASN A 34 -16.38 13.22 -21.80
CA ASN A 34 -17.65 13.69 -21.25
C ASN A 34 -18.83 12.81 -21.74
N LYS A 35 -19.89 13.42 -22.31
CA LYS A 35 -21.08 12.69 -22.78
C LYS A 35 -20.80 11.67 -23.90
N ASN A 36 -19.64 11.75 -24.56
CA ASN A 36 -19.24 10.79 -25.58
C ASN A 36 -18.61 9.51 -24.98
N SER A 37 -18.25 9.54 -23.70
CA SER A 37 -17.73 8.37 -22.99
C SER A 37 -18.82 7.32 -22.77
N LYS A 38 -18.51 6.06 -23.10
CA LYS A 38 -19.34 4.90 -22.73
C LYS A 38 -19.46 4.73 -21.20
N HIS A 39 -18.52 5.32 -20.45
CA HIS A 39 -18.43 5.27 -19.00
C HIS A 39 -18.93 6.56 -18.33
N TYR A 40 -19.56 7.48 -19.07
CA TYR A 40 -20.01 8.79 -18.59
C TYR A 40 -20.80 8.72 -17.28
N HIS A 41 -21.74 7.79 -17.16
CA HIS A 41 -22.56 7.64 -15.95
C HIS A 41 -21.74 7.24 -14.73
N TYR A 42 -20.79 6.32 -14.89
CA TYR A 42 -19.90 5.90 -13.81
C TYR A 42 -18.95 7.03 -13.40
N VAL A 43 -18.33 7.71 -14.37
CA VAL A 43 -17.39 8.80 -14.09
C VAL A 43 -18.06 9.89 -13.24
N ARG A 44 -19.35 10.16 -13.46
CA ARG A 44 -20.12 11.14 -12.70
C ARG A 44 -20.49 10.74 -11.27
N THR A 45 -20.40 9.45 -10.92
CA THR A 45 -20.62 8.99 -9.55
C THR A 45 -19.35 9.04 -8.71
N LEU A 46 -18.19 9.25 -9.33
CA LEU A 46 -16.91 9.33 -8.63
C LEU A 46 -16.82 10.58 -7.73
N PRO A 47 -16.14 10.50 -6.58
CA PRO A 47 -15.98 11.64 -5.70
C PRO A 47 -15.15 12.74 -6.38
N SER A 48 -15.58 13.99 -6.21
CA SER A 48 -14.85 15.16 -6.74
C SER A 48 -13.59 15.48 -5.92
N LYS A 49 -13.56 15.11 -4.64
CA LYS A 49 -12.48 15.41 -3.70
C LYS A 49 -12.11 14.16 -2.89
N PRO A 50 -11.32 13.24 -3.44
CA PRO A 50 -10.70 12.18 -2.65
C PRO A 50 -9.71 12.78 -1.63
N ASN A 51 -9.50 12.08 -0.51
CA ASN A 51 -8.79 12.61 0.66
C ASN A 51 -7.57 11.76 1.04
N THR A 52 -6.77 11.29 0.07
CA THR A 52 -5.52 10.58 0.40
C THR A 52 -4.43 11.57 0.78
N ILE A 53 -3.24 11.06 1.13
CA ILE A 53 -2.03 11.87 1.37
C ILE A 53 -1.73 12.83 0.20
N VAL A 54 -2.10 12.48 -1.04
CA VAL A 54 -1.85 13.27 -2.25
C VAL A 54 -2.69 14.56 -2.28
N ALA A 55 -3.84 14.57 -1.61
CA ALA A 55 -4.71 15.75 -1.49
C ALA A 55 -4.33 16.68 -0.34
N GLN A 56 -3.52 16.22 0.61
CA GLN A 56 -3.20 16.99 1.81
C GLN A 56 -2.29 18.17 1.50
N LYS A 57 -2.39 19.20 2.34
CA LYS A 57 -1.47 20.33 2.28
C LYS A 57 -0.11 19.95 2.87
N LEU A 58 0.91 20.70 2.48
CA LEU A 58 2.26 20.48 2.96
C LEU A 58 2.37 20.61 4.49
N GLU A 59 1.65 21.58 5.08
CA GLU A 59 1.59 21.80 6.54
C GLU A 59 1.06 20.59 7.31
N ASP A 60 0.14 19.83 6.71
CA ASP A 60 -0.42 18.63 7.33
C ASP A 60 0.53 17.43 7.17
N VAL A 61 1.26 17.34 6.06
CA VAL A 61 2.11 16.17 5.74
C VAL A 61 3.52 16.27 6.34
N LEU A 62 4.10 17.46 6.41
CA LEU A 62 5.46 17.67 6.92
C LEU A 62 5.69 17.16 8.36
N PRO A 63 4.73 17.24 9.29
CA PRO A 63 4.88 16.66 10.63
C PRO A 63 5.17 15.15 10.63
N LEU A 64 4.78 14.42 9.57
CA LEU A 64 5.11 13.00 9.46
C LEU A 64 6.63 12.78 9.30
N LYS A 65 7.41 13.77 8.87
CA LYS A 65 8.84 13.62 8.58
C LYS A 65 9.64 13.12 9.79
N GLY A 66 10.05 11.85 9.73
CA GLY A 66 10.76 11.16 10.81
C GLY A 66 10.02 9.93 11.35
N SER A 67 8.73 9.77 11.00
CA SER A 67 7.95 8.56 11.25
C SER A 67 8.21 7.46 10.22
N SER A 68 7.71 6.25 10.49
CA SER A 68 7.70 5.18 9.48
C SER A 68 6.74 5.52 8.32
N ILE A 69 5.67 6.25 8.61
CA ILE A 69 4.65 6.66 7.64
C ILE A 69 5.23 7.59 6.58
N TRP A 70 6.18 8.47 6.95
CA TRP A 70 6.88 9.32 6.00
C TRP A 70 7.69 8.54 4.97
N MET A 71 8.27 7.41 5.37
CA MET A 71 9.08 6.56 4.49
C MET A 71 8.27 5.99 3.32
N GLU A 72 6.94 5.86 3.48
CA GLU A 72 6.01 5.47 2.42
C GLU A 72 5.40 6.68 1.72
N SER A 73 5.11 7.74 2.47
CA SER A 73 4.47 8.96 1.98
C SER A 73 5.36 9.74 1.00
N GLU A 74 6.63 9.94 1.33
CA GLU A 74 7.54 10.77 0.54
C GLU A 74 7.79 10.21 -0.87
N PRO A 75 8.14 8.90 -1.04
CA PRO A 75 8.28 8.32 -2.37
C PRO A 75 7.00 8.42 -3.20
N LEU A 76 5.83 8.20 -2.58
CA LEU A 76 4.54 8.32 -3.26
C LEU A 76 4.30 9.75 -3.77
N LEU A 77 4.48 10.76 -2.91
CA LEU A 77 4.30 12.16 -3.28
C LEU A 77 5.27 12.57 -4.41
N ILE A 78 6.55 12.18 -4.31
CA ILE A 78 7.55 12.44 -5.35
C ILE A 78 7.16 11.73 -6.66
N ALA A 79 6.74 10.46 -6.58
CA ALA A 79 6.37 9.68 -7.76
C ALA A 79 5.21 10.33 -8.52
N VAL A 80 4.15 10.76 -7.84
CA VAL A 80 2.99 11.41 -8.48
C VAL A 80 3.40 12.67 -9.24
N HIS A 81 4.23 13.53 -8.64
CA HIS A 81 4.68 14.76 -9.32
C HIS A 81 5.61 14.46 -10.51
N ARG A 82 6.51 13.46 -10.37
CA ARG A 82 7.39 13.02 -11.47
C ARG A 82 6.61 12.40 -12.62
N GLN A 83 5.60 11.58 -12.31
CA GLN A 83 4.71 10.97 -13.29
C GLN A 83 3.94 12.05 -14.05
N TYR A 84 3.35 13.02 -13.34
CA TYR A 84 2.69 14.17 -13.98
C TYR A 84 3.60 14.90 -14.95
N ALA A 85 4.81 15.29 -14.52
CA ALA A 85 5.74 16.04 -15.37
C ALA A 85 6.09 15.29 -16.66
N ARG A 86 6.33 13.98 -16.56
CA ARG A 86 6.61 13.11 -17.72
C ARG A 86 5.40 12.97 -18.63
N LEU A 87 4.23 12.68 -18.05
CA LEU A 87 2.97 12.55 -18.80
C LEU A 87 2.59 13.84 -19.51
N TYR A 88 2.82 14.99 -18.87
CA TYR A 88 2.53 16.29 -19.45
C TYR A 88 3.36 16.54 -20.70
N GLN A 89 4.68 16.28 -20.62
CA GLN A 89 5.57 16.36 -21.79
C GLN A 89 5.15 15.40 -22.90
N MET A 90 4.83 14.15 -22.53
CA MET A 90 4.38 13.12 -23.45
C MET A 90 3.08 13.50 -24.18
N ILE A 91 2.06 13.96 -23.46
CA ILE A 91 0.75 14.35 -24.01
C ILE A 91 0.90 15.58 -24.91
N ALA A 92 1.74 16.55 -24.52
CA ALA A 92 2.01 17.74 -25.31
C ALA A 92 2.67 17.42 -26.65
N GLN A 93 3.56 16.42 -26.69
CA GLN A 93 4.30 16.00 -27.88
C GLN A 93 3.59 14.92 -28.71
N SER A 94 2.49 14.36 -28.20
CA SER A 94 1.79 13.23 -28.82
C SER A 94 1.10 13.64 -30.13
N PRO A 95 1.40 13.00 -31.27
CA PRO A 95 0.72 13.24 -32.55
C PRO A 95 -0.59 12.46 -32.68
N VAL A 96 -0.99 11.70 -31.65
CA VAL A 96 -2.17 10.82 -31.69
C VAL A 96 -3.46 11.64 -31.72
N ALA A 97 -4.28 11.42 -32.76
CA ALA A 97 -5.60 12.02 -32.87
C ALA A 97 -6.52 11.58 -31.72
N GLY A 98 -7.35 12.49 -31.19
CA GLY A 98 -8.24 12.23 -30.06
C GLY A 98 -7.61 12.49 -28.69
N PHE A 99 -6.36 12.96 -28.62
CA PHE A 99 -5.76 13.46 -27.38
C PHE A 99 -6.10 14.94 -27.09
N ASP A 100 -6.81 15.63 -27.99
CA ASP A 100 -6.97 17.09 -27.90
C ASP A 100 -7.72 17.53 -26.62
N ASN A 101 -8.81 16.83 -26.28
CA ASN A 101 -9.56 17.08 -25.06
C ASN A 101 -8.69 16.85 -23.81
N LEU A 102 -7.93 15.76 -23.79
CA LEU A 102 -6.98 15.47 -22.71
C LEU A 102 -5.89 16.54 -22.64
N ARG A 103 -5.25 16.90 -23.76
CA ARG A 103 -4.16 17.89 -23.82
C ARG A 103 -4.61 19.25 -23.28
N ASN A 104 -5.83 19.66 -23.60
CA ASN A 104 -6.40 20.94 -23.13
C ASN A 104 -6.77 20.91 -21.64
N GLY A 105 -7.14 19.75 -21.08
CA GLY A 105 -7.58 19.60 -19.69
C GLY A 105 -6.52 19.06 -18.71
N PHE A 106 -5.37 18.58 -19.21
CA PHE A 106 -4.40 17.86 -18.38
C PHE A 106 -3.61 18.79 -17.46
N THR A 107 -4.06 18.87 -16.21
CA THR A 107 -3.43 19.64 -15.14
C THR A 107 -2.94 18.74 -14.01
N LEU A 108 -2.06 19.25 -13.15
CA LEU A 108 -1.61 18.51 -11.97
C LEU A 108 -2.79 18.10 -11.07
N SER A 109 -3.78 18.98 -10.92
CA SER A 109 -4.98 18.70 -10.13
C SER A 109 -5.82 17.57 -10.74
N ALA A 110 -6.01 17.57 -12.06
CA ALA A 110 -6.72 16.48 -12.76
C ALA A 110 -5.97 15.16 -12.60
N TYR A 111 -4.65 15.16 -12.75
CA TYR A 111 -3.84 13.96 -12.57
C TYR A 111 -3.85 13.44 -11.13
N LYS A 112 -3.68 14.32 -10.14
CA LYS A 112 -3.80 13.96 -8.71
C LYS A 112 -5.18 13.38 -8.39
N TRP A 113 -6.25 13.94 -8.96
CA TRP A 113 -7.59 13.40 -8.80
C TRP A 113 -7.67 11.98 -9.35
N ALA A 114 -7.23 11.74 -10.59
CA ALA A 114 -7.30 10.44 -11.22
C ALA A 114 -6.47 9.36 -10.50
N VAL A 115 -5.24 9.70 -10.08
CA VAL A 115 -4.40 8.81 -9.28
C VAL A 115 -5.10 8.42 -7.98
N GLN A 116 -5.74 9.37 -7.29
CA GLN A 116 -6.45 9.10 -6.06
C GLN A 116 -7.70 8.24 -6.26
N ILE A 117 -8.46 8.48 -7.34
CA ILE A 117 -9.59 7.59 -7.69
C ILE A 117 -9.09 6.16 -7.90
N VAL A 118 -8.06 5.98 -8.73
CA VAL A 118 -7.50 4.65 -9.00
C VAL A 118 -6.97 4.01 -7.73
N GLN A 119 -6.17 4.72 -6.94
CA GLN A 119 -5.58 4.21 -5.71
C GLN A 119 -6.62 3.74 -4.69
N THR A 120 -7.76 4.44 -4.61
CA THR A 120 -8.82 4.15 -3.64
C THR A 120 -9.84 3.11 -4.10
N ARG A 121 -9.89 2.77 -5.40
CA ARG A 121 -10.98 1.96 -6.02
C ARG A 121 -10.52 0.87 -6.98
N GLN A 122 -9.23 0.80 -7.31
CA GLN A 122 -8.71 -0.24 -8.18
C GLN A 122 -8.86 -1.62 -7.56
N ASN A 123 -9.17 -2.59 -8.40
CA ASN A 123 -9.17 -4.00 -8.07
C ASN A 123 -8.26 -4.74 -9.06
N GLY A 124 -7.53 -5.74 -8.59
CA GLY A 124 -6.86 -6.68 -9.49
C GLY A 124 -7.89 -7.55 -10.20
N TYR A 125 -7.77 -7.70 -11.51
CA TYR A 125 -8.59 -8.64 -12.25
C TYR A 125 -8.14 -10.08 -11.92
N PRO A 126 -9.04 -10.99 -11.51
CA PRO A 126 -8.69 -12.39 -11.39
C PRO A 126 -8.41 -12.94 -12.80
N GLY A 127 -7.14 -13.18 -13.11
CA GLY A 127 -6.74 -13.69 -14.42
C GLY A 127 -7.43 -15.02 -14.73
N VAL A 128 -8.09 -15.08 -15.90
CA VAL A 128 -8.55 -16.34 -16.48
C VAL A 128 -7.28 -17.13 -16.83
N ASN A 129 -7.07 -18.29 -16.19
CA ASN A 129 -5.90 -19.20 -16.29
C ASN A 129 -4.78 -19.07 -15.23
N HIS A 130 -5.00 -18.43 -14.07
CA HIS A 130 -3.99 -18.35 -12.99
C HIS A 130 -2.63 -17.76 -13.40
N MET A 131 -2.53 -17.12 -14.57
CA MET A 131 -1.34 -16.43 -15.05
C MET A 131 -1.67 -14.94 -15.23
N GLU A 132 -0.91 -14.14 -14.49
CA GLU A 132 -0.80 -12.68 -14.46
C GLU A 132 -1.96 -11.88 -13.83
N LEU A 133 -1.75 -11.52 -12.56
CA LEU A 133 -2.43 -10.48 -11.77
C LEU A 133 -2.19 -9.05 -12.31
N ASN A 134 -1.96 -8.89 -13.62
CA ASN A 134 -1.39 -7.66 -14.17
C ASN A 134 -2.43 -6.63 -14.61
N ASP A 135 -3.73 -6.95 -14.64
CA ASP A 135 -4.76 -5.99 -15.05
C ASP A 135 -5.45 -5.36 -13.85
N LEU A 136 -5.48 -4.01 -13.82
CA LEU A 136 -6.20 -3.23 -12.83
C LEU A 136 -7.50 -2.69 -13.43
N VAL A 137 -8.59 -2.81 -12.68
CA VAL A 137 -9.91 -2.38 -13.12
C VAL A 137 -10.62 -1.53 -12.08
N LEU A 138 -11.48 -0.63 -12.56
CA LEU A 138 -12.50 0.01 -11.75
C LEU A 138 -13.84 -0.70 -12.00
N ILE A 139 -14.56 -1.00 -10.93
CA ILE A 139 -15.79 -1.81 -10.98
C ILE A 139 -16.94 -0.93 -10.49
N PRO A 140 -17.72 -0.33 -11.42
CA PRO A 140 -18.86 0.52 -11.06
C PRO A 140 -19.83 -0.18 -10.13
N VAL A 141 -20.51 0.59 -9.27
CA VAL A 141 -21.47 0.12 -8.24
C VAL A 141 -20.79 -0.60 -7.08
N LEU A 142 -19.89 -1.54 -7.36
CA LEU A 142 -19.15 -2.27 -6.34
C LEU A 142 -18.22 -1.35 -5.53
N ASP A 143 -17.58 -0.40 -6.21
CA ASP A 143 -16.70 0.61 -5.61
C ASP A 143 -17.43 1.72 -4.82
N LEU A 144 -18.75 1.62 -4.68
CA LEU A 144 -19.57 2.45 -3.78
C LEU A 144 -19.73 1.83 -2.39
N CYS A 145 -19.44 0.52 -2.23
CA CYS A 145 -19.57 -0.15 -0.93
C CYS A 145 -18.44 0.29 0.00
N ASN A 146 -18.78 0.84 1.16
CA ASN A 146 -17.81 1.28 2.17
C ASN A 146 -17.13 0.09 2.87
N HIS A 147 -16.05 0.41 3.58
CA HIS A 147 -15.32 -0.55 4.40
C HIS A 147 -16.08 -0.92 5.68
N ALA A 148 -16.10 -2.20 6.02
CA ALA A 148 -16.32 -2.67 7.39
C ALA A 148 -15.50 -3.94 7.67
N PHE A 149 -14.96 -4.08 8.89
CA PHE A 149 -14.24 -5.29 9.31
C PHE A 149 -15.15 -6.51 9.34
N ASP A 150 -16.38 -6.33 9.82
CA ASP A 150 -17.49 -7.29 9.71
C ASP A 150 -18.41 -6.85 8.56
N SER A 151 -18.01 -7.19 7.34
CA SER A 151 -18.71 -6.74 6.13
C SER A 151 -20.07 -7.40 5.97
N THR A 152 -21.06 -6.67 5.43
CA THR A 152 -22.42 -7.21 5.26
C THR A 152 -22.55 -8.10 4.03
N VAL A 153 -21.73 -7.85 3.01
CA VAL A 153 -21.71 -8.62 1.76
C VAL A 153 -20.31 -9.16 1.43
N ARG A 154 -20.27 -10.12 0.50
CA ARG A 154 -19.07 -10.63 -0.16
C ARG A 154 -19.23 -10.55 -1.67
N ILE A 155 -18.11 -10.45 -2.39
CA ILE A 155 -18.09 -10.51 -3.84
C ILE A 155 -18.05 -11.98 -4.25
N ALA A 156 -18.94 -12.40 -5.15
CA ALA A 156 -18.92 -13.71 -5.77
C ALA A 156 -18.79 -13.57 -7.29
N GLN A 157 -17.97 -14.42 -7.90
CA GLN A 157 -17.95 -14.58 -9.35
C GLN A 157 -19.10 -15.49 -9.76
N THR A 158 -19.82 -15.11 -10.80
CA THR A 158 -20.96 -15.88 -11.32
C THR A 158 -20.78 -16.09 -12.83
N GLY A 159 -21.01 -17.32 -13.31
CA GLY A 159 -20.97 -17.65 -14.75
C GLY A 159 -19.74 -18.44 -15.20
N ASP A 160 -19.86 -19.04 -16.38
CA ASP A 160 -18.81 -19.84 -17.02
C ASP A 160 -17.76 -18.94 -17.67
N ASP A 161 -16.49 -19.21 -17.38
CA ASP A 161 -15.28 -18.45 -17.73
C ASP A 161 -14.95 -18.42 -19.24
N LYS A 162 -15.92 -18.81 -20.08
CA LYS A 162 -15.75 -18.97 -21.52
C LYS A 162 -16.55 -17.88 -22.24
N PHE A 163 -15.84 -16.80 -22.58
CA PHE A 163 -16.13 -15.87 -23.68
C PHE A 163 -17.11 -14.70 -23.51
N THR A 164 -17.70 -14.39 -22.33
CA THR A 164 -18.66 -13.26 -22.22
C THR A 164 -18.41 -12.20 -21.14
N GLY A 165 -17.27 -12.27 -20.45
CA GLY A 165 -16.85 -11.25 -19.47
C GLY A 165 -17.18 -11.61 -18.02
N LEU A 166 -16.34 -11.11 -17.11
CA LEU A 166 -16.46 -11.31 -15.66
C LEU A 166 -17.78 -10.76 -15.14
N LYS A 167 -18.63 -11.61 -14.56
CA LYS A 167 -19.84 -11.18 -13.83
C LYS A 167 -19.61 -11.34 -12.33
N LEU A 168 -19.72 -10.22 -11.62
CA LEU A 168 -19.59 -10.15 -10.18
C LEU A 168 -20.96 -9.90 -9.56
N SER A 169 -21.23 -10.54 -8.43
CA SER A 169 -22.41 -10.30 -7.61
C SER A 169 -22.02 -9.99 -6.17
N LEU A 170 -22.82 -9.14 -5.51
CA LEU A 170 -22.76 -8.95 -4.07
C LEU A 170 -23.70 -9.96 -3.42
N THR A 171 -23.14 -10.86 -2.61
CA THR A 171 -23.89 -11.88 -1.88
C THR A 171 -23.89 -11.53 -0.39
N PRO A 172 -25.04 -11.56 0.29
CA PRO A 172 -25.09 -11.38 1.74
C PRO A 172 -24.18 -12.38 2.47
N LYS A 173 -23.46 -11.91 3.49
CA LYS A 173 -22.72 -12.79 4.40
C LYS A 173 -23.58 -13.33 5.52
N LYS A 174 -24.63 -12.60 5.90
CA LYS A 174 -25.58 -12.95 6.96
C LYS A 174 -26.96 -13.12 6.34
N GLU A 175 -27.72 -14.09 6.84
CA GLU A 175 -29.07 -14.41 6.33
C GLU A 175 -30.11 -13.32 6.66
N ASP A 176 -29.81 -12.46 7.64
CA ASP A 176 -30.72 -11.46 8.21
C ASP A 176 -30.44 -10.02 7.76
N LEU A 177 -29.84 -9.82 6.58
CA LEU A 177 -29.58 -8.48 6.05
C LEU A 177 -30.90 -7.71 5.83
N LYS A 178 -31.21 -6.79 6.75
CA LYS A 178 -32.47 -6.03 6.74
C LYS A 178 -32.50 -5.00 5.63
N SER A 179 -33.68 -4.80 5.03
CA SER A 179 -33.92 -3.69 4.11
C SER A 179 -33.55 -2.35 4.77
N GLY A 180 -32.87 -1.49 4.01
CA GLY A 180 -32.33 -0.22 4.50
C GLY A 180 -30.96 -0.32 5.18
N SER A 181 -30.41 -1.51 5.40
CA SER A 181 -29.03 -1.67 5.89
C SER A 181 -28.00 -1.29 4.83
N GLU A 182 -26.87 -0.72 5.26
CA GLU A 182 -25.74 -0.42 4.38
C GLU A 182 -25.06 -1.70 3.86
N LEU A 183 -24.69 -1.68 2.57
CA LEU A 183 -23.86 -2.72 1.97
C LEU A 183 -22.39 -2.35 2.12
N THR A 184 -21.65 -3.16 2.87
CA THR A 184 -20.23 -2.93 3.17
C THR A 184 -19.38 -4.12 2.73
N LEU A 185 -18.14 -3.84 2.36
CA LEU A 185 -17.12 -4.81 1.99
C LEU A 185 -15.95 -4.73 2.97
N LYS A 186 -15.26 -5.85 3.16
CA LYS A 186 -13.97 -5.84 3.88
C LYS A 186 -12.88 -5.52 2.86
N TYR A 187 -12.22 -4.39 3.06
CA TYR A 187 -11.06 -4.01 2.26
C TYR A 187 -9.80 -4.70 2.80
N SER A 188 -8.76 -4.73 1.97
CA SER A 188 -7.50 -5.42 2.26
C SER A 188 -6.51 -4.70 3.18
N PRO A 189 -6.51 -3.36 3.35
CA PRO A 189 -5.62 -2.70 4.30
C PRO A 189 -5.78 -3.24 5.72
N SER A 190 -4.66 -3.28 6.43
CA SER A 190 -4.55 -3.90 7.75
C SER A 190 -4.00 -2.97 8.82
N CYS A 191 -3.49 -1.79 8.44
CA CYS A 191 -3.02 -0.81 9.39
C CYS A 191 -3.41 0.62 9.04
N SER A 192 -3.36 1.51 10.04
CA SER A 192 -3.72 2.92 9.95
C SER A 192 -3.05 3.63 8.77
N SER A 193 -1.76 3.39 8.54
CA SER A 193 -1.03 4.00 7.44
C SER A 193 -1.53 3.51 6.08
N GLU A 194 -1.79 2.21 5.90
CA GLU A 194 -2.31 1.66 4.64
C GLU A 194 -3.69 2.23 4.31
N PHE A 195 -4.60 2.28 5.30
CA PHE A 195 -5.93 2.87 5.13
C PHE A 195 -5.84 4.33 4.68
N PHE A 196 -5.00 5.13 5.32
CA PHE A 196 -4.92 6.53 4.95
C PHE A 196 -4.21 6.75 3.61
N LEU A 197 -3.02 6.16 3.46
CA LEU A 197 -2.19 6.38 2.28
C LEU A 197 -2.91 5.91 1.02
N HIS A 198 -3.56 4.74 1.06
CA HIS A 198 -4.21 4.15 -0.11
C HIS A 198 -5.70 4.47 -0.24
N LEU A 199 -6.43 4.61 0.86
CA LEU A 199 -7.88 4.78 0.81
C LEU A 199 -8.38 6.14 1.28
N GLY A 200 -7.53 6.96 1.92
CA GLY A 200 -7.86 8.34 2.31
C GLY A 200 -8.75 8.48 3.53
N PHE A 201 -8.82 7.46 4.38
CA PHE A 201 -9.51 7.50 5.68
C PHE A 201 -8.78 6.63 6.71
N ILE A 202 -9.15 6.74 7.99
CA ILE A 202 -8.65 5.88 9.06
C ILE A 202 -9.86 5.42 9.86
N PRO A 203 -10.17 4.10 9.89
CA PRO A 203 -11.20 3.55 10.77
C PRO A 203 -10.97 3.97 12.23
N ASP A 204 -12.02 3.98 13.04
CA ASP A 204 -11.88 4.31 14.47
C ASP A 204 -11.14 3.23 15.25
N GLU A 205 -11.41 1.97 14.92
CA GLU A 205 -10.71 0.82 15.46
C GLU A 205 -10.20 -0.03 14.31
N ILE A 206 -8.93 -0.44 14.37
CA ILE A 206 -8.33 -1.34 13.40
C ILE A 206 -7.86 -2.58 14.17
N PRO A 207 -8.49 -3.74 13.96
CA PRO A 207 -8.06 -4.98 14.61
C PRO A 207 -6.60 -5.29 14.28
N ASN A 208 -5.79 -5.46 15.32
CA ASN A 208 -4.35 -5.71 15.20
C ASN A 208 -3.61 -4.64 14.38
N ASP A 209 -3.91 -3.36 14.63
CA ASP A 209 -3.16 -2.26 14.02
C ASP A 209 -1.65 -2.42 14.28
N ALA A 210 -0.86 -2.02 13.29
CA ALA A 210 0.58 -2.20 13.32
C ALA A 210 1.28 -1.10 12.52
N SER A 211 2.45 -0.71 13.00
CA SER A 211 3.33 0.23 12.30
C SER A 211 4.46 -0.49 11.60
N ARG A 212 5.17 0.22 10.72
CA ARG A 212 6.26 -0.36 9.95
C ARG A 212 7.60 -0.11 10.63
N LEU A 213 8.39 -1.17 10.78
CA LEU A 213 9.77 -1.11 11.21
C LEU A 213 10.69 -1.43 10.03
N LYS A 214 11.35 -0.39 9.50
CA LYS A 214 12.38 -0.55 8.46
C LYS A 214 13.73 -0.78 9.12
N LEU A 215 14.34 -1.92 8.81
CA LEU A 215 15.68 -2.32 9.24
C LEU A 215 16.51 -2.70 8.02
N SER A 216 17.82 -2.46 8.09
CA SER A 216 18.76 -2.78 7.03
C SER A 216 20.12 -3.11 7.63
N LEU A 217 20.84 -4.02 7.00
CA LEU A 217 22.23 -4.31 7.37
C LEU A 217 23.16 -3.13 7.01
N PRO A 218 24.24 -2.92 7.76
CA PRO A 218 25.31 -2.00 7.35
C PRO A 218 25.90 -2.40 5.99
N LYS A 219 26.23 -1.43 5.13
CA LYS A 219 26.82 -1.72 3.81
C LYS A 219 28.22 -2.33 3.87
N SER A 220 28.99 -2.02 4.91
CA SER A 220 30.36 -2.51 5.08
C SER A 220 30.35 -3.67 6.09
N GLY A 221 31.05 -4.76 5.75
CA GLY A 221 31.23 -5.90 6.64
C GLY A 221 29.99 -6.75 6.85
N SER A 222 29.01 -6.71 5.95
CA SER A 222 27.77 -7.51 6.03
C SER A 222 27.56 -8.43 4.83
N ASP A 223 28.63 -8.78 4.11
CA ASP A 223 28.54 -9.42 2.80
C ASP A 223 27.83 -10.78 2.88
N TRP A 224 28.24 -11.63 3.82
CA TRP A 224 27.62 -12.95 4.01
C TRP A 224 26.24 -12.86 4.63
N ARG A 225 26.00 -11.91 5.54
CA ARG A 225 24.66 -11.65 6.07
C ARG A 225 23.69 -11.19 4.99
N ILE A 226 24.12 -10.32 4.07
CA ILE A 226 23.32 -9.90 2.91
C ILE A 226 23.04 -11.09 1.99
N ALA A 227 24.07 -11.88 1.66
CA ALA A 227 23.91 -13.07 0.81
C ALA A 227 22.95 -14.10 1.43
N LEU A 228 23.00 -14.30 2.75
CA LEU A 228 22.06 -15.16 3.46
C LEU A 228 20.63 -14.63 3.39
N LEU A 229 20.41 -13.34 3.68
CA LEU A 229 19.08 -12.74 3.57
C LEU A 229 18.48 -12.84 2.16
N GLN A 230 19.30 -12.82 1.11
CA GLN A 230 18.83 -13.01 -0.27
C GLN A 230 18.28 -14.42 -0.55
N LEU A 231 18.66 -15.43 0.24
CA LEU A 231 18.12 -16.80 0.14
C LEU A 231 16.91 -17.03 1.05
N LEU A 232 16.67 -16.15 2.01
CA LEU A 232 15.58 -16.27 2.97
C LEU A 232 14.35 -15.47 2.49
N PRO A 233 13.12 -15.93 2.77
CA PRO A 233 11.90 -15.20 2.44
C PRO A 233 11.65 -14.01 3.39
N ILE A 234 12.70 -13.33 3.86
CA ILE A 234 12.65 -12.25 4.83
C ILE A 234 12.74 -10.91 4.10
N GLN A 235 11.71 -10.08 4.22
CA GLN A 235 11.67 -8.77 3.57
C GLN A 235 11.30 -7.65 4.55
N SER A 236 12.07 -6.56 4.49
CA SER A 236 11.77 -5.31 5.19
C SER A 236 10.96 -4.39 4.25
N PRO A 237 9.99 -3.58 4.74
CA PRO A 237 9.68 -3.28 6.15
C PRO A 237 8.85 -4.35 6.86
N PHE A 238 9.11 -4.52 8.17
CA PHE A 238 8.37 -5.43 9.05
C PHE A 238 7.16 -4.73 9.69
N LYS A 239 6.09 -5.48 9.97
CA LYS A 239 4.98 -4.97 10.79
C LYS A 239 5.30 -5.18 12.27
N ILE A 240 4.94 -4.21 13.10
CA ILE A 240 5.10 -4.27 14.55
C ILE A 240 3.95 -3.55 15.24
N GLY A 241 3.34 -4.22 16.23
CA GLY A 241 2.16 -3.72 16.94
C GLY A 241 1.86 -4.61 18.15
N LYS A 242 0.69 -4.44 18.76
CA LYS A 242 0.25 -5.28 19.87
C LYS A 242 0.24 -6.74 19.48
N GLU A 243 0.90 -7.58 20.28
CA GLU A 243 1.01 -9.04 20.06
C GLU A 243 1.50 -9.43 18.65
N HIS A 244 2.16 -8.49 17.95
CA HIS A 244 2.60 -8.67 16.58
C HIS A 244 4.10 -8.44 16.47
N VAL A 245 4.84 -9.53 16.61
CA VAL A 245 6.28 -9.63 16.33
C VAL A 245 6.48 -10.81 15.39
N SER A 246 6.72 -10.56 14.11
CA SER A 246 6.84 -11.64 13.14
C SER A 246 8.13 -12.45 13.32
N HIS A 247 8.07 -13.74 13.01
CA HIS A 247 9.27 -14.59 12.96
C HIS A 247 10.31 -14.04 11.98
N ASP A 248 9.88 -13.42 10.88
CA ASP A 248 10.78 -12.79 9.90
C ASP A 248 11.56 -11.62 10.50
N LEU A 249 10.92 -10.80 11.34
CA LEU A 249 11.58 -9.70 12.05
C LEU A 249 12.63 -10.24 13.03
N VAL A 250 12.27 -11.25 13.82
CA VAL A 250 13.18 -11.91 14.76
C VAL A 250 14.37 -12.53 14.01
N ASN A 251 14.11 -13.27 12.94
CA ASN A 251 15.14 -13.89 12.11
C ASN A 251 16.03 -12.87 11.40
N PHE A 252 15.47 -11.73 10.96
CA PHE A 252 16.27 -10.63 10.44
C PHE A 252 17.27 -10.12 11.49
N ILE A 253 16.82 -9.93 12.73
CA ILE A 253 17.66 -9.41 13.82
C ILE A 253 18.70 -10.44 14.25
N ARG A 254 18.35 -11.73 14.25
CA ARG A 254 19.33 -12.81 14.44
C ARG A 254 20.45 -12.71 13.40
N VAL A 255 20.10 -12.62 12.10
CA VAL A 255 21.09 -12.42 11.04
C VAL A 255 21.84 -11.10 11.20
N PHE A 256 21.20 -10.05 11.70
CA PHE A 256 21.84 -8.76 11.98
C PHE A 256 22.96 -8.89 13.02
N HIS A 257 22.73 -9.62 14.10
CA HIS A 257 23.70 -9.82 15.19
C HIS A 257 24.70 -10.97 14.94
N MET A 258 24.43 -11.85 13.99
CA MET A 258 25.30 -12.94 13.60
C MET A 258 26.67 -12.44 13.11
N SER A 259 27.75 -13.19 13.38
CA SER A 259 29.06 -12.92 12.77
C SER A 259 29.07 -13.25 11.27
N GLU A 260 29.99 -12.64 10.52
CA GLU A 260 30.14 -12.92 9.09
C GLU A 260 30.54 -14.37 8.83
N GLU A 261 31.36 -14.97 9.70
CA GLU A 261 31.76 -16.37 9.60
C GLU A 261 30.57 -17.32 9.80
N LEU A 262 29.73 -17.05 10.80
CA LEU A 262 28.53 -17.86 11.04
C LEU A 262 27.50 -17.67 9.93
N ALA A 263 27.31 -16.44 9.43
CA ALA A 263 26.44 -16.17 8.29
C ALA A 263 26.90 -16.91 7.03
N LYS A 264 28.21 -17.01 6.79
CA LYS A 264 28.78 -17.79 5.69
C LYS A 264 28.46 -19.27 5.81
N ILE A 265 28.57 -19.84 7.01
CA ILE A 265 28.22 -21.26 7.27
C ILE A 265 26.74 -21.48 6.96
N LYS A 266 25.86 -20.67 7.55
CA LYS A 266 24.40 -20.76 7.36
C LYS A 266 23.99 -20.56 5.90
N PHE A 267 24.68 -19.69 5.16
CA PHE A 267 24.46 -19.52 3.73
C PHE A 267 24.78 -20.79 2.93
N GLN A 268 25.86 -21.51 3.26
CA GLN A 268 26.15 -22.78 2.60
C GLN A 268 25.12 -23.86 2.96
N ASP A 269 24.68 -23.91 4.22
CA ASP A 269 23.64 -24.84 4.67
C ASP A 269 22.34 -24.61 3.88
N MET A 270 21.88 -23.35 3.79
CA MET A 270 20.65 -22.95 3.12
C MET A 270 20.63 -23.27 1.62
N LYS A 271 21.79 -23.43 0.96
CA LYS A 271 21.83 -23.88 -0.44
C LYS A 271 21.35 -25.31 -0.65
N THR A 272 21.42 -26.13 0.40
CA THR A 272 21.10 -27.56 0.34
C THR A 272 19.88 -27.92 1.17
N ALA A 273 19.60 -27.14 2.23
CA ALA A 273 18.48 -27.35 3.13
C ALA A 273 17.23 -26.57 2.70
N GLN A 274 16.05 -27.03 3.14
CA GLN A 274 14.78 -26.31 2.95
C GLN A 274 14.60 -25.16 3.96
N SER A 275 15.27 -25.26 5.12
CA SER A 275 15.28 -24.25 6.16
C SER A 275 16.60 -24.31 6.93
N VAL A 276 16.95 -23.22 7.61
CA VAL A 276 18.13 -23.16 8.47
C VAL A 276 17.76 -22.57 9.82
N ASP A 277 18.32 -23.12 10.90
CA ASP A 277 18.19 -22.51 12.22
C ASP A 277 19.08 -21.27 12.31
N LEU A 278 18.47 -20.14 12.64
CA LEU A 278 19.11 -18.83 12.76
C LEU A 278 19.32 -18.42 14.22
N SER A 279 18.98 -19.27 15.19
CA SER A 279 19.17 -18.98 16.62
C SER A 279 20.61 -18.59 16.96
N LEU A 280 20.77 -17.68 17.91
CA LEU A 280 22.07 -17.16 18.36
C LEU A 280 22.61 -17.88 19.60
N GLY A 281 21.94 -18.93 20.07
CA GLY A 281 22.32 -19.64 21.29
C GLY A 281 22.28 -18.72 22.51
N ASP A 282 23.40 -18.60 23.22
CA ASP A 282 23.52 -17.78 24.44
C ASP A 282 23.28 -16.27 24.20
N GLU A 283 23.35 -15.81 22.94
CA GLU A 283 23.13 -14.41 22.59
C GLU A 283 21.70 -14.08 22.15
N GLU A 284 20.76 -15.01 22.31
CA GLU A 284 19.37 -14.83 21.87
C GLU A 284 18.68 -13.64 22.58
N SER A 285 19.04 -13.36 23.83
CA SER A 285 18.55 -12.19 24.58
C SER A 285 18.84 -10.86 23.88
N LYS A 286 19.96 -10.75 23.14
CA LYS A 286 20.33 -9.53 22.40
C LYS A 286 19.29 -9.16 21.34
N VAL A 287 18.52 -10.12 20.82
CA VAL A 287 17.49 -9.89 19.80
C VAL A 287 16.38 -8.99 20.36
N PHE A 288 15.90 -9.33 21.56
CA PHE A 288 14.81 -8.57 22.19
C PHE A 288 15.30 -7.25 22.79
N ASP A 289 16.53 -7.21 23.33
CA ASP A 289 17.17 -5.96 23.77
C ASP A 289 17.31 -4.97 22.61
N PHE A 290 17.74 -5.45 21.44
CA PHE A 290 17.81 -4.65 20.22
C PHE A 290 16.44 -4.09 19.83
N LEU A 291 15.40 -4.92 19.85
CA LEU A 291 14.03 -4.48 19.54
C LEU A 291 13.53 -3.40 20.50
N LEU A 292 13.69 -3.61 21.81
CA LEU A 292 13.26 -2.64 22.83
C LEU A 292 13.99 -1.31 22.68
N LEU A 293 15.32 -1.35 22.48
CA LEU A 293 16.10 -0.13 22.22
C LEU A 293 15.63 0.57 20.93
N ARG A 294 15.38 -0.20 19.87
CA ARG A 294 14.93 0.34 18.59
C ARG A 294 13.55 0.98 18.71
N LEU A 295 12.60 0.32 19.36
CA LEU A 295 11.25 0.85 19.60
C LEU A 295 11.29 2.13 20.43
N ARG A 296 12.13 2.19 21.47
CA ARG A 296 12.33 3.42 22.25
C ARG A 296 12.79 4.59 21.38
N LEU A 297 13.70 4.36 20.45
CA LEU A 297 14.14 5.38 19.50
C LEU A 297 13.02 5.80 18.52
N MET A 298 12.20 4.85 18.08
CA MET A 298 11.06 5.14 17.20
C MET A 298 9.99 5.96 17.93
N ILE A 299 9.61 5.60 19.15
CA ILE A 299 8.68 6.37 19.98
C ILE A 299 9.19 7.80 20.16
N ALA A 300 10.46 7.98 20.52
CA ALA A 300 11.04 9.31 20.69
C ALA A 300 11.04 10.14 19.38
N ASN A 301 11.18 9.50 18.21
CA ASN A 301 11.05 10.19 16.93
C ASN A 301 9.60 10.65 16.70
N VAL A 302 8.63 9.78 16.97
CA VAL A 302 7.20 10.06 16.79
C VAL A 302 6.74 11.17 17.74
N ASP A 303 7.23 11.19 18.99
CA ASP A 303 6.94 12.27 19.94
C ASP A 303 7.38 13.65 19.38
N ARG A 304 8.58 13.74 18.79
CA ARG A 304 9.07 14.97 18.14
C ARG A 304 8.27 15.35 16.88
N CYS A 305 7.68 14.36 16.20
CA CYS A 305 6.76 14.61 15.09
C CYS A 305 5.42 15.17 15.58
N LEU A 306 4.89 14.62 16.68
CA LEU A 306 3.64 15.05 17.31
C LEU A 306 3.70 16.49 17.80
N GLU A 307 4.82 16.94 18.38
CA GLU A 307 5.04 18.32 18.83
C GLU A 307 4.85 19.37 17.72
N LYS A 308 5.07 18.97 16.46
CA LYS A 308 4.99 19.85 15.29
C LYS A 308 3.66 19.71 14.55
N CYS A 309 2.78 18.84 15.02
CA CYS A 309 1.58 18.46 14.30
C CYS A 309 0.39 19.36 14.67
N PRO A 310 -0.38 19.87 13.70
CA PRO A 310 -1.59 20.64 14.00
C PRO A 310 -2.59 19.81 14.83
N GLU A 311 -3.26 20.46 15.78
CA GLU A 311 -4.15 19.83 16.77
C GLU A 311 -5.26 18.97 16.16
N GLU A 312 -5.87 19.41 15.07
CA GLU A 312 -6.95 18.70 14.38
C GLU A 312 -6.50 18.28 12.97
N SER A 313 -5.46 17.46 12.89
CA SER A 313 -4.98 16.92 11.62
C SER A 313 -5.01 15.39 11.59
N LEU A 314 -5.24 14.84 10.40
CA LEU A 314 -5.22 13.39 10.19
C LEU A 314 -3.82 12.80 10.44
N SER A 315 -2.79 13.59 10.19
CA SER A 315 -1.40 13.29 10.54
C SER A 315 -1.19 13.10 12.04
N LYS A 316 -1.88 13.88 12.88
CA LYS A 316 -1.83 13.70 14.34
C LYS A 316 -2.42 12.35 14.73
N LYS A 317 -3.60 11.99 14.20
CA LYS A 317 -4.22 10.65 14.42
C LYS A 317 -3.28 9.53 14.00
N LEU A 318 -2.62 9.65 12.84
CA LEU A 318 -1.66 8.65 12.35
C LEU A 318 -0.45 8.48 13.27
N LEU A 319 0.15 9.59 13.70
CA LEU A 319 1.30 9.58 14.60
C LEU A 319 0.91 9.05 15.99
N GLN A 320 -0.28 9.36 16.48
CA GLN A 320 -0.81 8.79 17.72
C GLN A 320 -0.96 7.28 17.62
N ASN A 321 -1.58 6.77 16.55
CA ASN A 321 -1.71 5.33 16.31
C ASN A 321 -0.33 4.66 16.21
N GLU A 322 0.62 5.26 15.49
CA GLU A 322 1.98 4.73 15.39
C GLU A 322 2.71 4.68 16.73
N ARG A 323 2.59 5.73 17.54
CA ARG A 323 3.15 5.77 18.89
C ARG A 323 2.56 4.67 19.77
N THR A 324 1.24 4.48 19.71
CA THR A 324 0.54 3.41 20.44
C THR A 324 1.05 2.05 20.01
N ASN A 325 1.11 1.77 18.70
CA ASN A 325 1.58 0.49 18.17
C ASN A 325 3.00 0.16 18.65
N PHE A 326 3.92 1.13 18.63
CA PHE A 326 5.29 0.91 19.14
C PHE A 326 5.35 0.72 20.66
N THR A 327 4.48 1.40 21.41
CA THR A 327 4.40 1.26 22.87
C THR A 327 3.87 -0.12 23.25
N GLU A 328 2.74 -0.53 22.68
CA GLU A 328 2.13 -1.84 22.93
C GLU A 328 3.05 -3.00 22.49
N ALA A 329 3.75 -2.84 21.36
CA ALA A 329 4.76 -3.81 20.95
C ALA A 329 5.92 -3.90 21.96
N SER A 330 6.36 -2.77 22.51
CA SER A 330 7.42 -2.75 23.53
C SER A 330 6.98 -3.45 24.81
N ASP A 331 5.73 -3.26 25.23
CA ASP A 331 5.19 -3.90 26.44
C ASP A 331 5.00 -5.40 26.23
N TYR A 332 4.48 -5.80 25.07
CA TYR A 332 4.38 -7.21 24.70
C TYR A 332 5.74 -7.89 24.67
N ILE A 333 6.76 -7.27 24.06
CA ILE A 333 8.11 -7.85 24.04
C ILE A 333 8.67 -8.04 25.44
N ARG A 334 8.42 -7.12 26.40
CA ARG A 334 8.85 -7.33 27.79
C ARG A 334 8.22 -8.58 28.41
N THR A 335 6.93 -8.82 28.14
CA THR A 335 6.24 -10.02 28.62
C THR A 335 6.78 -11.33 28.03
N LEU A 336 7.50 -11.27 26.90
CA LEU A 336 8.16 -12.44 26.31
C LEU A 336 9.55 -12.73 26.91
N ILE A 337 10.14 -11.75 27.59
CA ILE A 337 11.48 -11.87 28.21
C ILE A 337 11.37 -12.29 29.68
N GLU A 338 10.28 -11.91 30.36
CA GLU A 338 9.94 -12.27 31.75
C GLU A 338 9.58 -13.75 31.92
#